data_AF-Q16L07-F1
#
_entry.id   AF-Q16L07-F1
#
_cell.length_a   1.000
_cell.length_b   1.000
_cell.length_c   1.000
_cell.angle_alpha   90.00
_cell.angle_beta   90.00
_cell.angle_gamma   90.00
#
_symmetry.space_group_name_H-M   'P 1'
#
loop_
_entity.id
_entity.type
_entity.pdbx_description
1 polymer ?
#
loop_
_entity_poly.entity_id
_entity_poly.type
_entity_poly.pdbx_seq_one_letter_code
_entity_poly.pdbx_strand_id
1 'polypeptide(L)'
;MKPSSPVLQSITYSQYKSCNTLKYLISCTPCGLVTFISKAFPGRASDQKIVRKSGYLSLIKPGAGVLADRGFKNVASDVASAGGVLIRPPSVSNDEPLSKEDSLLAKEIASVRIHIERLIRRFREFNMCAPHAEISSSLFDKFDDIVIIVAGLVNLQAKLIR
;
A
#
# COMPACT_ATOMS: atom_id res chain seq x y z
N MET A 1 7.03 18.57 -6.13
CA MET A 1 8.03 18.60 -7.24
C MET A 1 7.33 18.48 -8.58
N LYS A 2 7.47 19.45 -9.48
CA LYS A 2 7.07 19.33 -10.90
C LYS A 2 8.32 19.00 -11.72
N PRO A 3 8.43 17.82 -12.35
CA PRO A 3 9.60 17.49 -13.19
C PRO A 3 9.80 18.51 -14.31
N SER A 4 11.04 18.86 -14.67
CA SER A 4 11.27 19.77 -15.80
C SER A 4 10.93 19.13 -17.16
N SER A 5 11.10 17.81 -17.28
CA SER A 5 10.76 17.06 -18.49
C SER A 5 9.24 16.88 -18.65
N PRO A 6 8.64 17.27 -19.79
CA PRO A 6 7.21 17.07 -20.06
C PRO A 6 6.79 15.60 -20.01
N VAL A 7 7.68 14.69 -20.45
CA VAL A 7 7.44 13.25 -20.40
C VAL A 7 7.34 12.78 -18.95
N LEU A 8 8.30 13.18 -18.11
CA LEU A 8 8.29 12.84 -16.68
C LEU A 8 7.08 13.44 -15.97
N GLN A 9 6.68 14.67 -16.32
CA GLN A 9 5.45 15.27 -15.80
C GLN A 9 4.23 14.39 -16.14
N SER A 10 4.07 14.02 -17.41
CA SER A 10 2.91 13.25 -17.89
C SER A 10 2.78 11.87 -17.24
N ILE A 11 3.91 11.17 -16.98
CA ILE A 11 3.87 9.83 -16.38
C ILE A 11 3.76 9.87 -14.84
N THR A 12 4.27 10.91 -14.18
CA THR A 12 4.20 11.03 -12.72
C THR A 12 2.97 11.78 -12.23
N TYR A 13 2.26 12.51 -13.10
CA TYR A 13 1.07 13.25 -12.70
C TYR A 13 -0.07 12.32 -12.29
N SER A 14 -0.54 12.49 -11.07
CA SER A 14 -1.71 11.82 -10.54
C SER A 14 -2.90 12.78 -10.59
N GLN A 15 -3.87 12.50 -11.46
CA GLN A 15 -5.12 13.28 -11.53
C GLN A 15 -5.84 13.33 -10.19
N TYR A 16 -5.84 12.22 -9.44
CA TYR A 16 -6.46 12.12 -8.13
C TYR A 16 -5.81 13.04 -7.08
N LYS A 17 -4.50 13.32 -7.19
CA LYS A 17 -3.77 14.21 -6.27
C LYS A 17 -3.51 15.60 -6.84
N SER A 18 -3.91 15.84 -8.09
CA SER A 18 -3.64 17.07 -8.84
C SER A 18 -2.17 17.51 -8.85
N CYS A 19 -1.23 16.57 -8.69
CA CYS A 19 0.20 16.84 -8.64
C CYS A 19 1.02 15.62 -9.11
N ASN A 20 2.32 15.83 -9.35
CA ASN A 20 3.26 14.75 -9.65
C ASN A 20 3.58 13.96 -8.39
N THR A 21 3.41 12.63 -8.45
CA THR A 21 3.61 11.73 -7.32
C THR A 21 4.46 10.53 -7.69
N LEU A 22 5.07 9.96 -6.66
CA LEU A 22 5.60 8.60 -6.66
C LEU A 22 4.67 7.71 -5.83
N LYS A 23 4.58 6.45 -6.22
CA LYS A 23 3.82 5.41 -5.53
C LYS A 23 4.77 4.31 -5.06
N TYR A 24 4.49 3.80 -3.87
CA TYR A 24 5.15 2.63 -3.31
C TYR A 24 4.08 1.61 -2.92
N LEU A 25 4.36 0.33 -3.17
CA LEU A 25 3.60 -0.77 -2.60
C LEU A 25 4.27 -1.19 -1.30
N ILE A 26 3.50 -1.14 -0.21
CA ILE A 26 3.95 -1.55 1.12
C ILE A 26 3.05 -2.69 1.57
N SER A 27 3.64 -3.75 2.12
CA SER A 27 2.90 -4.83 2.78
C SER A 27 3.30 -4.91 4.25
N CYS A 28 2.35 -5.27 5.11
CA CYS A 28 2.62 -5.54 6.50
C CYS A 28 1.90 -6.80 6.98
N THR A 29 2.39 -7.37 8.07
CA THR A 29 1.69 -8.44 8.79
C THR A 29 0.42 -7.91 9.47
N PRO A 30 -0.49 -8.80 9.90
CA PRO A 30 -1.62 -8.41 10.75
C PRO A 30 -1.20 -7.74 12.07
N CYS A 31 0.03 -7.95 12.54
CA CYS A 31 0.56 -7.25 13.73
C CYS A 31 1.20 -5.88 13.44
N GLY A 32 1.14 -5.42 12.19
CA GLY A 32 1.62 -4.10 11.77
C GLY A 32 3.10 -4.01 11.43
N LEU A 33 3.82 -5.14 11.34
CA LEU A 33 5.22 -5.15 10.91
C LEU A 33 5.29 -5.04 9.39
N VAL A 34 6.02 -4.06 8.87
CA VAL A 34 6.33 -3.94 7.44
C VAL A 34 7.19 -5.12 7.02
N THR A 35 6.74 -5.85 6.00
CA THR A 35 7.43 -7.04 5.46
C THR A 35 7.91 -6.86 4.04
N PHE A 36 7.40 -5.86 3.33
CA PHE A 36 7.76 -5.61 1.94
C PHE A 36 7.57 -4.14 1.57
N ILE A 37 8.50 -3.62 0.78
CA ILE A 37 8.45 -2.31 0.13
C ILE A 37 8.97 -2.46 -1.30
N SER A 38 8.19 -1.95 -2.26
CA SER A 38 8.63 -1.90 -3.66
C SER A 38 9.59 -0.75 -3.93
N LYS A 39 10.25 -0.75 -5.10
CA LYS A 39 10.82 0.47 -5.66
C LYS A 39 9.74 1.50 -6.01
N ALA A 40 10.14 2.75 -6.24
CA ALA A 40 9.26 3.81 -6.73
C ALA A 40 8.56 3.44 -8.04
N PHE A 41 7.26 3.75 -8.11
CA PHE A 41 6.48 3.77 -9.35
C PHE A 41 5.99 5.18 -9.64
N PRO A 42 5.88 5.57 -10.92
CA PRO A 42 5.35 6.88 -11.27
C PRO A 42 3.86 6.97 -10.92
N GLY A 43 3.39 8.16 -10.52
CA GLY A 43 2.04 8.39 -10.02
C GLY A 43 0.88 7.91 -10.90
N ARG A 44 1.08 7.85 -12.22
CA ARG A 44 0.08 7.35 -13.18
C ARG A 44 0.03 5.82 -13.29
N ALA A 45 0.99 5.10 -12.71
CA ALA A 45 0.98 3.65 -12.71
C ALA A 45 -0.29 3.12 -12.01
N SER A 46 -0.96 2.14 -12.63
CA SER A 46 -2.10 1.46 -12.04
C SER A 46 -1.65 0.53 -10.92
N ASP A 47 -2.50 0.36 -9.91
CA ASP A 47 -2.16 -0.45 -8.73
C ASP A 47 -1.89 -1.92 -9.11
N GLN A 48 -2.60 -2.43 -10.13
CA GLN A 48 -2.33 -3.75 -10.72
C GLN A 48 -0.92 -3.84 -11.33
N LYS A 49 -0.49 -2.81 -12.09
CA LYS A 49 0.86 -2.79 -12.67
C LYS A 49 1.92 -2.79 -11.57
N ILE A 50 1.68 -2.04 -10.49
CA ILE A 50 2.58 -2.00 -9.34
C ILE A 50 2.68 -3.38 -8.69
N VAL A 51 1.56 -4.05 -8.39
CA VAL A 51 1.58 -5.41 -7.81
C VAL A 51 2.37 -6.38 -8.68
N ARG A 52 2.12 -6.41 -10.00
CA ARG A 52 2.80 -7.31 -10.94
C ARG A 52 4.30 -7.07 -11.09
N LYS A 53 4.75 -5.82 -10.98
CA LYS A 53 6.14 -5.43 -11.25
C LYS A 53 6.98 -5.17 -9.99
N SER A 54 6.35 -5.07 -8.83
CA SER A 54 7.02 -4.76 -7.56
C SER A 54 7.89 -5.91 -7.04
N GLY A 55 7.62 -7.15 -7.45
CA GLY A 55 8.20 -8.35 -6.83
C GLY A 55 7.42 -8.86 -5.61
N TYR A 56 6.30 -8.22 -5.24
CA TYR A 56 5.49 -8.66 -4.11
C TYR A 56 4.93 -10.07 -4.30
N LEU A 57 4.45 -10.41 -5.50
CA LEU A 57 3.77 -11.68 -5.78
C LEU A 57 4.66 -12.90 -5.49
N SER A 58 5.98 -12.81 -5.73
CA SER A 58 6.91 -13.91 -5.44
C SER A 58 7.15 -14.16 -3.95
N LEU A 59 6.69 -13.27 -3.07
CA LEU A 59 6.79 -13.40 -1.61
C LEU A 59 5.55 -14.04 -0.99
N ILE A 60 4.47 -14.20 -1.77
CA ILE A 60 3.23 -14.80 -1.30
C ILE A 60 3.47 -16.30 -1.11
N LYS A 61 3.22 -16.78 0.11
CA LYS A 61 3.25 -18.21 0.40
C LYS A 61 1.95 -18.86 -0.09
N PRO A 62 1.99 -20.09 -0.64
CA PRO A 62 0.79 -20.83 -0.96
C PRO A 62 -0.18 -20.90 0.24
N GLY A 63 -1.45 -20.58 0.01
CA GLY A 63 -2.50 -20.50 1.02
C GLY A 63 -2.54 -19.21 1.85
N ALA A 64 -1.61 -18.28 1.66
CA ALA A 64 -1.59 -17.03 2.44
C ALA A 64 -2.73 -16.08 2.05
N GLY A 65 -3.42 -15.53 3.05
CA GLY A 65 -4.39 -14.47 2.87
C GLY A 65 -3.72 -13.12 2.62
N VAL A 66 -4.13 -12.44 1.54
CA VAL A 66 -3.67 -11.09 1.18
C VAL A 66 -4.85 -10.14 1.31
N LEU A 67 -4.86 -9.29 2.33
CA LEU A 67 -5.85 -8.22 2.46
C LEU A 67 -5.46 -7.05 1.56
N ALA A 68 -6.34 -6.65 0.64
CA ALA A 68 -6.14 -5.46 -0.17
C ALA A 68 -7.36 -4.55 -0.15
N ASP A 69 -7.12 -3.24 -0.25
CA ASP A 69 -8.19 -2.26 -0.40
C ASP A 69 -8.95 -2.46 -1.73
N ARG A 70 -10.19 -1.99 -1.80
CA ARG A 70 -11.02 -2.10 -3.01
C ARG A 70 -10.44 -1.36 -4.22
N GLY A 71 -9.55 -0.38 -4.01
CA GLY A 71 -8.78 0.24 -5.08
C GLY A 71 -8.02 -0.79 -5.95
N PHE A 72 -7.61 -1.92 -5.36
CA PHE A 72 -6.95 -3.03 -6.05
C PHE A 72 -7.98 -3.94 -6.78
N LYS A 73 -8.67 -3.38 -7.78
CA LYS A 73 -9.76 -4.05 -8.51
C LYS A 73 -9.28 -5.30 -9.24
N ASN A 74 -8.14 -5.23 -9.93
CA ASN A 74 -7.72 -6.23 -10.91
C ASN A 74 -6.55 -7.13 -10.45
N VAL A 75 -6.42 -7.39 -9.15
CA VAL A 75 -5.27 -8.18 -8.62
C VAL A 75 -5.63 -9.61 -8.18
N ALA A 76 -6.90 -10.00 -8.30
CA ALA A 76 -7.36 -11.32 -7.84
C ALA A 76 -6.66 -12.48 -8.55
N SER A 77 -6.59 -12.43 -9.89
CA SER A 77 -5.90 -13.45 -10.68
C SER A 77 -4.39 -13.45 -10.42
N ASP A 78 -3.80 -12.28 -10.20
CA ASP A 78 -2.37 -12.14 -9.91
C ASP A 78 -2.01 -12.80 -8.57
N VAL A 79 -2.80 -12.55 -7.52
CA VAL A 79 -2.63 -13.16 -6.19
C VAL A 79 -2.90 -14.67 -6.24
N ALA A 80 -3.95 -15.10 -6.92
CA ALA A 80 -4.27 -16.53 -7.07
C ALA A 80 -3.16 -17.28 -7.82
N SER A 81 -2.58 -16.68 -8.86
CA SER A 81 -1.46 -17.28 -9.61
C SER A 81 -0.19 -17.41 -8.76
N ALA A 82 -0.05 -16.59 -7.73
CA ALA A 82 1.01 -16.70 -6.72
C ALA A 82 0.66 -17.67 -5.57
N GLY A 83 -0.48 -18.38 -5.66
CA GLY A 83 -0.95 -19.31 -4.64
C GLY A 83 -1.59 -18.65 -3.42
N GLY A 84 -1.84 -17.34 -3.44
CA GLY A 84 -2.49 -16.62 -2.35
C GLY A 84 -4.02 -16.56 -2.47
N VAL A 85 -4.67 -16.12 -1.40
CA VAL A 85 -6.12 -15.86 -1.35
C VAL A 85 -6.33 -14.36 -1.14
N LEU A 86 -6.96 -13.69 -2.10
CA LEU A 86 -7.26 -12.27 -1.98
C LEU A 86 -8.49 -12.05 -1.08
N ILE A 87 -8.30 -11.28 0.00
CA ILE A 87 -9.34 -10.89 0.95
C ILE A 87 -9.65 -9.41 0.73
N ARG A 88 -10.94 -9.05 0.72
CA ARG A 88 -11.39 -7.66 0.59
C ARG A 88 -12.32 -7.27 1.73
N PRO A 89 -12.29 -6.01 2.20
CA PRO A 89 -13.26 -5.52 3.17
C PRO A 89 -14.70 -5.60 2.64
N PRO A 90 -15.66 -6.13 3.41
CA PRO A 90 -17.04 -6.36 2.99
C PRO A 90 -17.76 -5.06 2.60
N SER A 91 -18.56 -5.10 1.52
CA SER A 91 -19.33 -3.96 1.01
C SER A 91 -20.57 -3.68 1.86
N VAL A 92 -20.88 -2.40 2.03
CA VAL A 92 -22.13 -1.93 2.68
C VAL A 92 -23.32 -1.99 1.70
N SER A 93 -23.28 -2.90 0.72
CA SER A 93 -24.12 -2.77 -0.49
C SER A 93 -25.40 -3.58 -0.47
N ASN A 94 -25.65 -4.41 0.54
CA ASN A 94 -26.90 -5.15 0.63
C ASN A 94 -27.54 -4.86 1.99
N ASP A 95 -28.77 -4.37 1.99
CA ASP A 95 -29.64 -4.17 3.16
C ASP A 95 -30.05 -5.50 3.84
N GLU A 96 -29.31 -6.59 3.60
CA GLU A 96 -29.52 -7.87 4.25
C GLU A 96 -28.63 -7.99 5.50
N PRO A 97 -29.19 -8.40 6.65
CA PRO A 97 -28.41 -8.64 7.85
C PRO A 97 -27.35 -9.72 7.59
N LEU A 98 -26.08 -9.37 7.79
CA LEU A 98 -24.99 -10.35 7.80
C LEU A 98 -25.26 -11.41 8.87
N SER A 99 -24.92 -12.67 8.58
CA SER A 99 -24.96 -13.72 9.61
C SER A 99 -24.01 -13.35 10.77
N LYS A 100 -24.17 -14.00 11.93
CA LYS A 100 -23.27 -13.78 13.07
C LYS A 100 -21.81 -14.10 12.70
N GLU A 101 -21.59 -15.14 11.90
CA GLU A 101 -20.27 -15.58 11.47
C GLU A 101 -19.65 -14.57 10.48
N ASP A 102 -20.41 -14.14 9.47
CA ASP A 102 -19.95 -13.13 8.52
C ASP A 102 -19.66 -11.78 9.20
N SER A 103 -20.46 -11.43 10.22
CA SER A 103 -20.26 -10.23 11.02
C SER A 103 -18.95 -10.29 11.83
N LEU A 104 -18.55 -11.46 12.32
CA LEU A 104 -17.29 -11.64 13.03
C LEU A 104 -16.10 -11.53 12.07
N LEU A 105 -16.15 -12.20 10.92
CA LEU A 105 -15.12 -12.09 9.88
C LEU A 105 -14.97 -10.65 9.36
N ALA A 106 -16.09 -9.96 9.16
CA ALA A 106 -16.09 -8.55 8.77
C ALA A 106 -15.38 -7.67 9.81
N LYS A 107 -15.63 -7.91 11.10
CA LYS A 107 -14.95 -7.20 12.20
C LYS A 107 -13.46 -7.49 12.23
N GLU A 108 -13.05 -8.74 12.02
CA GLU A 108 -11.62 -9.09 11.94
C GLU A 108 -10.93 -8.40 10.77
N ILE A 109 -11.52 -8.45 9.57
CA ILE A 109 -10.98 -7.77 8.39
C ILE A 109 -10.88 -6.25 8.62
N ALA A 110 -11.90 -5.64 9.24
CA ALA A 110 -11.88 -4.24 9.60
C ALA A 110 -10.77 -3.91 10.61
N SER A 111 -10.57 -4.76 11.60
CA SER A 111 -9.49 -4.64 12.60
C SER A 111 -8.11 -4.68 11.95
N VAL A 112 -7.88 -5.63 11.04
CA VAL A 112 -6.62 -5.72 10.29
C VAL A 112 -6.42 -4.51 9.38
N ARG A 113 -7.48 -4.00 8.74
CA ARG A 113 -7.43 -2.79 7.91
C ARG A 113 -6.98 -1.56 8.72
N ILE A 114 -7.39 -1.43 9.99
CA ILE A 114 -6.96 -0.34 10.86
C ILE A 114 -5.43 -0.36 11.05
N HIS A 115 -4.77 -1.53 11.06
CA HIS A 115 -3.32 -1.61 11.16
C HIS A 115 -2.61 -1.01 9.94
N ILE A 116 -3.15 -1.19 8.73
CA ILE A 116 -2.63 -0.55 7.52
C ILE A 116 -2.77 0.98 7.61
N GLU A 117 -3.89 1.49 8.09
CA GLU A 117 -4.10 2.93 8.24
C GLU A 117 -3.16 3.54 9.29
N ARG A 118 -2.96 2.87 10.43
CA ARG A 118 -2.01 3.28 11.47
C ARG A 118 -0.57 3.23 10.95
N LEU A 119 -0.22 2.22 10.16
CA LEU A 119 1.09 2.12 9.52
C LEU A 119 1.33 3.30 8.59
N ILE A 120 0.39 3.59 7.68
CA ILE A 120 0.47 4.73 6.77
C ILE A 120 0.60 6.04 7.56
N ARG A 121 -0.10 6.18 8.68
CA ARG A 121 0.04 7.35 9.57
C ARG A 121 1.47 7.48 10.11
N ARG A 122 2.09 6.39 10.58
CA ARG A 122 3.48 6.41 11.06
C ARG A 122 4.46 6.81 9.97
N PHE A 123 4.31 6.29 8.75
CA PHE A 123 5.12 6.76 7.63
C PHE A 123 4.98 8.27 7.43
N ARG A 124 3.77 8.82 7.56
CA ARG A 124 3.48 10.24 7.39
C ARG A 124 3.99 11.13 8.53
N GLU A 125 4.44 10.58 9.65
CA GLU A 125 5.12 11.34 10.72
C GLU A 125 6.52 11.79 10.29
N PHE A 126 7.12 11.15 9.28
CA PHE A 126 8.38 11.56 8.69
C PHE A 126 8.13 12.60 7.60
N ASN A 127 8.71 13.80 7.74
CA ASN A 127 8.50 14.93 6.81
C ASN A 127 8.68 14.56 5.32
N MET A 128 9.60 13.65 5.00
CA MET A 128 9.85 13.20 3.62
C MET A 128 8.74 12.29 3.04
N CYS A 129 7.94 11.67 3.91
CA CYS A 129 6.82 10.81 3.55
C CYS A 129 5.46 11.43 3.93
N ALA A 130 5.47 12.67 4.42
CA ALA A 130 4.26 13.40 4.77
C ALA A 130 3.38 13.66 3.53
N PRO A 131 2.06 13.84 3.72
CA PRO A 131 1.19 14.27 2.64
C PRO A 131 1.73 15.56 2.01
N HIS A 132 1.83 15.60 0.68
CA HIS A 132 2.35 16.76 -0.05
C HIS A 132 3.81 17.13 0.24
N ALA A 133 4.60 16.21 0.80
CA ALA A 133 6.04 16.41 0.96
C ALA A 133 6.69 16.80 -0.37
N GLU A 134 7.28 17.99 -0.42
CA GLU A 134 8.05 18.45 -1.57
C GLU A 134 9.49 17.97 -1.43
N ILE A 135 9.79 16.87 -2.10
CA ILE A 135 11.14 16.32 -2.13
C ILE A 135 11.94 17.07 -3.19
N SER A 136 13.18 17.45 -2.87
CA SER A 136 14.12 18.03 -3.84
C SER A 136 14.50 17.01 -4.91
N SER A 137 14.74 17.46 -6.14
CA SER A 137 15.17 16.59 -7.24
C SER A 137 16.49 15.88 -6.94
N SER A 138 17.35 16.49 -6.12
CA SER A 138 18.62 15.90 -5.67
C SER A 138 18.48 14.68 -4.75
N LEU A 139 17.29 14.48 -4.16
CA LEU A 139 17.00 13.33 -3.29
C LEU A 139 16.26 12.21 -4.02
N PHE A 140 15.90 12.41 -5.29
CA PHE A 140 15.09 11.45 -6.04
C PHE A 140 15.76 10.08 -6.13
N ASP A 141 17.05 10.05 -6.46
CA ASP A 141 17.81 8.80 -6.60
C ASP A 141 18.05 8.09 -5.25
N LYS A 142 17.81 8.78 -4.13
CA LYS A 142 17.94 8.25 -2.76
C LYS A 142 16.60 7.90 -2.15
N PHE A 143 15.48 8.16 -2.84
CA PHE A 143 14.16 8.09 -2.23
C PHE A 143 13.75 6.66 -1.90
N ASP A 144 14.16 5.68 -2.70
CA ASP A 144 13.98 4.26 -2.39
C ASP A 144 14.65 3.90 -1.04
N ASP A 145 15.90 4.32 -0.84
CA ASP A 145 16.63 4.08 0.43
C ASP A 145 15.96 4.80 1.61
N ILE A 146 15.50 6.04 1.41
CA ILE A 146 14.77 6.81 2.42
C ILE A 146 13.52 6.04 2.87
N VAL A 147 12.71 5.54 1.93
CA VAL A 147 11.48 4.81 2.26
C VAL A 147 11.79 3.49 2.99
N ILE A 148 12.87 2.79 2.63
CA ILE A 148 13.33 1.59 3.33
C ILE A 148 13.77 1.93 4.77
N ILE A 149 14.55 2.99 4.95
CA ILE A 149 15.01 3.44 6.28
C ILE A 149 13.80 3.82 7.15
N VAL A 150 12.87 4.61 6.62
CA VAL A 150 11.64 4.98 7.32
C VAL A 150 10.87 3.74 7.77
N ALA A 151 10.75 2.72 6.92
CA ALA A 151 10.09 1.48 7.27
C ALA A 151 10.78 0.71 8.40
N GLY A 152 12.13 0.66 8.37
CA GLY A 152 12.92 0.12 9.46
C GLY A 152 12.63 0.84 10.77
N LEU A 153 12.62 2.18 10.76
CA LEU A 153 12.30 2.98 11.94
C LEU A 153 10.86 2.74 12.43
N VAL A 154 9.88 2.67 11.51
CA VAL A 154 8.47 2.36 11.82
C VAL A 154 8.33 0.97 12.47
N ASN A 155 9.10 -0.01 12.03
CA ASN A 155 9.15 -1.35 12.62
C ASN A 155 9.78 -1.38 14.02
N LEU A 156 10.69 -0.46 14.34
CA LEU A 156 11.33 -0.35 15.65
C LEU A 156 10.48 0.42 16.68
N GLN A 157 9.50 1.21 16.23
CA GLN A 157 8.57 1.89 17.12
C GLN A 157 7.70 0.87 17.88
N ALA A 158 7.26 1.23 19.09
CA ALA A 158 6.41 0.38 19.94
C ALA A 158 5.22 -0.22 19.17
N LYS A 159 4.74 -1.40 19.59
CA LYS A 159 3.72 -2.17 18.86
C LYS A 159 2.53 -1.30 18.42
N LEU A 160 2.08 -1.50 17.19
CA LEU A 160 0.89 -0.85 16.61
C LEU A 160 -0.44 -1.33 17.23
N ILE A 161 -0.35 -2.39 18.05
CA ILE A 161 -1.44 -3.01 18.79
C ILE A 161 -1.34 -2.56 20.26
N ARG A 162 -2.44 -2.02 20.77
CA ARG A 162 -2.74 -1.90 22.21
C ARG A 162 -3.82 -2.90 22.53
#